data_AF-A0A972D1Z7-F1
#
_entry.id   AF-A0A972D1Z7-F1
#
_cell.length_a   1.000
_cell.length_b   1.000
_cell.length_c   1.000
_cell.angle_alpha   90.00
_cell.angle_beta   90.00
_cell.angle_gamma   90.00
#
_symmetry.space_group_name_H-M   'P 1'
#
loop_
_entity.id
_entity.type
_entity.pdbx_description
1 polymer ?
#
loop_
_entity_poly.entity_id
_entity_poly.type
_entity_poly.pdbx_seq_one_letter_code
_entity_poly.pdbx_strand_id
1 'polypeptide(L)'
;MKKNLIIFLSIVFVISAIALGGAFYIYKNILNIDTIYKGVTIDNLDVSRKTMEQALEYIKEIKTKEIKGKHMNLIYGERTYKISLADLGFSYDYDEAVKKAIKLGREGNFLKRLRDIAKIKGGVNIPLRSFYSLEKAETIVNAISKEINTEAKDAEIRLVNGKINIIDHEIGKRVLKEDLLGLIDHNINKLEDITIPVEDVIPAVTNKLLARINGIIGEYSTSFKGSSKNRIENIRLSANAISNKLILPGEEFSYNKATGPRTAESGYREANVIIGGELTPDIGGGVCQTSTTLYNALLLADLTILERHNHSIPVGYVPIGQDAAVAYGYLDLKFKNPFDFPIFLHTKLTGDRLYVYIYGDKNVKDYTVKITSQIVETIQPKTEIIFDSSMEPGENILIQKGRTGYKVVTYKSIIKDGKVVSKEQITRDHYRKKDYIYKAGQE
;
A
#
# COMPACT_ATOMS: atom_id res chain seq x y z
N MET A 1 -80.09 -75.83 4.10
CA MET A 1 -79.00 -74.93 3.65
C MET A 1 -79.19 -73.44 4.00
N LYS A 2 -80.40 -72.85 3.90
CA LYS A 2 -80.60 -71.39 4.14
C LYS A 2 -80.32 -70.89 5.58
N LYS A 3 -80.62 -71.68 6.63
CA LYS A 3 -80.48 -71.24 8.04
C LYS A 3 -79.02 -71.12 8.52
N ASN A 4 -78.16 -72.06 8.15
CA ASN A 4 -76.72 -72.02 8.50
C ASN A 4 -75.97 -70.91 7.75
N LEU A 5 -76.41 -70.59 6.53
CA LEU A 5 -75.85 -69.48 5.74
C LEU A 5 -76.19 -68.11 6.37
N ILE A 6 -77.42 -67.93 6.88
CA ILE A 6 -77.82 -66.71 7.58
C ILE A 6 -77.02 -66.53 8.87
N ILE A 7 -76.86 -67.58 9.69
CA ILE A 7 -76.05 -67.52 10.92
C ILE A 7 -74.58 -67.19 10.61
N PHE A 8 -74.00 -67.80 9.58
CA PHE A 8 -72.64 -67.50 9.13
C PHE A 8 -72.51 -66.03 8.67
N LEU A 9 -73.44 -65.54 7.86
CA LEU A 9 -73.45 -64.14 7.40
C LEU A 9 -73.65 -63.15 8.55
N SER A 10 -74.48 -63.47 9.56
CA SER A 10 -74.66 -62.65 10.76
C SER A 10 -73.39 -62.62 11.61
N ILE A 11 -72.69 -63.74 11.77
CA ILE A 11 -71.40 -63.80 12.47
C ILE A 11 -70.34 -62.99 11.73
N VAL A 12 -70.26 -63.14 10.40
CA VAL A 12 -69.34 -62.35 9.55
C VAL A 12 -69.67 -60.86 9.63
N PHE A 13 -70.95 -60.48 9.67
CA PHE A 13 -71.39 -59.09 9.84
C PHE A 13 -71.02 -58.52 11.21
N VAL A 14 -71.18 -59.29 12.29
CA VAL A 14 -70.78 -58.85 13.64
C VAL A 14 -69.26 -58.71 13.73
N ILE A 15 -68.50 -59.67 13.21
CA ILE A 15 -67.03 -59.61 13.17
C ILE A 15 -66.55 -58.43 12.33
N SER A 16 -67.17 -58.17 11.18
CA SER A 16 -66.81 -57.03 10.34
C SER A 16 -67.21 -55.70 10.99
N ALA A 17 -68.35 -55.61 11.67
CA ALA A 17 -68.74 -54.44 12.45
C ALA A 17 -67.78 -54.15 13.61
N ILE A 18 -67.31 -55.19 14.32
CA ILE A 18 -66.30 -55.08 15.37
C ILE A 18 -64.95 -54.65 14.78
N ALA A 19 -64.54 -55.22 13.65
CA ALA A 19 -63.30 -54.86 12.97
C ALA A 19 -63.35 -53.40 12.46
N LEU A 20 -64.48 -52.97 11.91
CA LEU A 20 -64.71 -51.59 11.46
C LEU A 20 -64.75 -50.62 12.65
N GLY A 21 -65.43 -50.98 13.74
CA GLY A 21 -65.46 -50.18 14.98
C GLY A 21 -64.07 -50.07 15.62
N GLY A 22 -63.30 -51.16 15.64
CA GLY A 22 -61.92 -51.18 16.11
C GLY A 22 -60.98 -50.36 15.22
N ALA A 23 -61.10 -50.49 13.90
CA ALA A 23 -60.34 -49.69 12.94
C ALA A 23 -60.71 -48.20 13.05
N PHE A 24 -61.99 -47.86 13.25
CA PHE A 24 -62.45 -46.49 13.47
C PHE A 24 -61.93 -45.94 14.79
N TYR A 25 -61.93 -46.73 15.87
CA TYR A 25 -61.37 -46.34 17.16
C TYR A 25 -59.86 -46.08 17.06
N ILE A 26 -59.11 -46.97 16.41
CA ILE A 26 -57.67 -46.81 16.15
C ILE A 26 -57.43 -45.58 15.27
N TYR A 27 -58.22 -45.41 14.22
CA TYR A 27 -58.12 -44.25 13.35
C TYR A 27 -58.32 -42.96 14.14
N LYS A 28 -59.41 -42.84 14.90
CA LYS A 28 -59.75 -41.63 15.65
C LYS A 28 -58.76 -41.32 16.77
N ASN A 29 -58.35 -42.32 17.55
CA ASN A 29 -57.58 -42.10 18.79
C ASN A 29 -56.07 -42.30 18.67
N ILE A 30 -55.60 -42.91 17.57
CA ILE A 30 -54.18 -43.23 17.37
C ILE A 30 -53.66 -42.59 16.07
N LEU A 31 -54.38 -42.70 14.96
CA LEU A 31 -53.89 -42.19 13.67
C LEU A 31 -54.29 -40.73 13.40
N ASN A 32 -55.43 -40.27 13.90
CA ASN A 32 -55.97 -38.94 13.64
C ASN A 32 -55.85 -38.02 14.86
N ILE A 33 -54.64 -37.95 15.41
CA ILE A 33 -54.27 -37.02 16.48
C ILE A 33 -53.41 -35.89 15.89
N ASP A 34 -53.52 -34.71 16.47
CA ASP A 34 -52.78 -33.48 16.13
C ASP A 34 -51.51 -33.28 16.97
N THR A 35 -51.24 -34.18 17.91
CA THR A 35 -50.10 -34.12 18.84
C THR A 35 -48.95 -35.05 18.46
N ILE A 36 -47.73 -34.73 18.86
CA ILE A 36 -46.55 -35.57 18.61
C ILE A 36 -46.69 -36.92 19.35
N TYR A 37 -46.32 -38.02 18.70
CA TYR A 37 -46.44 -39.36 19.29
C TYR A 37 -45.56 -39.54 20.53
N LYS A 38 -46.04 -40.36 21.48
CA LYS A 38 -45.29 -40.68 22.70
C LYS A 38 -43.97 -41.39 22.36
N GLY A 39 -42.87 -40.90 22.91
CA GLY A 39 -41.52 -41.44 22.71
C GLY A 39 -40.64 -40.61 21.76
N VAL A 40 -41.17 -39.50 21.22
CA VAL A 40 -40.38 -38.54 20.44
C VAL A 40 -39.81 -37.46 21.36
N THR A 41 -38.51 -37.23 21.23
CA THR A 41 -37.77 -36.17 21.89
C THR A 41 -37.07 -35.29 20.83
N ILE A 42 -36.86 -34.01 21.14
CA ILE A 42 -36.04 -33.09 20.34
C ILE A 42 -34.89 -32.63 21.22
N ASP A 43 -33.65 -32.95 20.84
CA ASP A 43 -32.44 -32.71 21.63
C ASP A 43 -32.61 -33.14 23.11
N ASN A 44 -33.14 -34.36 23.29
CA ASN A 44 -33.49 -34.99 24.57
C ASN A 44 -34.63 -34.34 25.37
N LEU A 45 -35.30 -33.30 24.84
CA LEU A 45 -36.50 -32.71 25.45
C LEU A 45 -37.74 -33.50 25.02
N ASP A 46 -38.55 -33.93 25.99
CA ASP A 46 -39.79 -34.67 25.71
C ASP A 46 -40.88 -33.75 25.14
N VAL A 47 -41.25 -34.00 23.89
CA VAL A 47 -42.31 -33.28 23.18
C VAL A 47 -43.54 -34.15 22.93
N SER A 48 -43.58 -35.34 23.53
CA SER A 48 -44.71 -36.25 23.46
C SER A 48 -46.02 -35.55 23.82
N ARG A 49 -47.09 -35.83 23.06
CA ARG A 49 -48.45 -35.32 23.28
C ARG A 49 -48.60 -33.80 23.20
N LYS A 50 -47.60 -33.07 22.75
CA LYS A 50 -47.70 -31.63 22.45
C LYS A 50 -48.17 -31.42 21.01
N THR A 51 -48.97 -30.38 20.78
CA THR A 51 -49.20 -29.87 19.42
C THR A 51 -47.93 -29.25 18.86
N MET A 52 -47.90 -28.93 17.57
CA MET A 52 -46.77 -28.25 16.94
C MET A 52 -46.43 -26.93 17.64
N GLU A 53 -47.43 -26.10 17.94
CA GLU A 53 -47.26 -24.81 18.63
C GLU A 53 -46.71 -24.99 20.05
N GLN A 54 -47.30 -25.92 20.82
CA GLN A 54 -46.85 -26.21 22.19
C GLN A 54 -45.42 -26.76 22.24
N ALA A 55 -45.05 -27.61 21.28
CA ALA A 55 -43.70 -28.15 21.20
C ALA A 55 -42.68 -27.06 20.84
N LEU A 56 -43.03 -26.19 19.90
CA LEU A 56 -42.18 -25.09 19.47
C LEU A 56 -41.96 -24.06 20.58
N GLU A 57 -43.01 -23.63 21.28
CA GLU A 57 -42.90 -22.72 22.43
C GLU A 57 -42.05 -23.33 23.55
N TYR A 58 -42.32 -24.59 23.90
CA TYR A 58 -41.59 -25.32 24.94
C TYR A 58 -40.09 -25.43 24.66
N ILE A 59 -39.69 -25.80 23.44
CA ILE A 59 -38.27 -25.92 23.07
C ILE A 59 -37.62 -24.53 23.02
N LYS A 60 -38.29 -23.54 22.40
CA LYS A 60 -37.76 -22.17 22.30
C LYS A 60 -37.50 -21.59 23.68
N GLU A 61 -38.41 -21.76 24.64
CA GLU A 61 -38.24 -21.24 26.00
C GLU A 61 -37.00 -21.84 26.69
N ILE A 62 -36.85 -23.16 26.66
CA ILE A 62 -35.75 -23.87 27.33
C ILE A 62 -34.41 -23.52 26.66
N LYS A 63 -34.34 -23.65 25.33
CA LYS A 63 -33.08 -23.46 24.60
C LYS A 63 -32.63 -22.00 24.58
N THR A 64 -33.55 -21.04 24.56
CA THR A 64 -33.19 -19.62 24.68
C THR A 64 -32.55 -19.31 26.03
N LYS A 65 -33.06 -19.89 27.13
CA LYS A 65 -32.45 -19.76 28.46
C LYS A 65 -31.06 -20.42 28.52
N GLU A 66 -30.91 -21.59 27.88
CA GLU A 66 -29.63 -22.31 27.78
C GLU A 66 -28.57 -21.48 27.03
N ILE A 67 -28.94 -20.85 25.91
CA ILE A 67 -28.04 -20.03 25.10
C ILE A 67 -27.60 -18.76 25.84
N LYS A 68 -28.49 -18.12 26.61
CA LYS A 68 -28.23 -16.82 27.27
C LYS A 68 -27.01 -16.83 28.20
N GLY A 69 -26.67 -17.98 28.78
CA GLY A 69 -25.50 -18.13 29.66
C GLY A 69 -24.22 -18.58 28.96
N LYS A 70 -24.31 -18.97 27.68
CA LYS A 70 -23.19 -19.55 26.93
C LYS A 70 -22.34 -18.45 26.29
N HIS A 71 -21.03 -18.56 26.47
CA HIS A 71 -20.05 -17.62 25.96
C HIS A 71 -18.76 -18.34 25.58
N MET A 72 -17.97 -17.70 24.74
CA MET A 72 -16.58 -18.07 24.44
C MET A 72 -15.67 -16.86 24.70
N ASN A 73 -14.39 -17.12 24.94
CA ASN A 73 -13.41 -16.06 25.12
C ASN A 73 -12.46 -16.01 23.92
N LEU A 74 -12.19 -14.81 23.41
CA LEU A 74 -11.08 -14.57 22.49
C LEU A 74 -9.95 -13.89 23.25
N ILE A 75 -8.73 -14.41 23.15
CA ILE A 75 -7.59 -14.02 23.98
C ILE A 75 -6.48 -13.40 23.10
N TYR A 76 -5.95 -12.26 23.52
CA TYR A 76 -4.75 -11.65 22.94
C TYR A 76 -3.88 -11.01 24.04
N GLY A 77 -2.72 -11.61 24.31
CA GLY A 77 -1.87 -11.21 25.43
C GLY A 77 -2.63 -11.34 26.76
N GLU A 78 -2.73 -10.23 27.51
CA GLU A 78 -3.49 -10.17 28.75
C GLU A 78 -4.97 -9.78 28.55
N ARG A 79 -5.37 -9.45 27.32
CA ARG A 79 -6.76 -9.05 27.01
C ARG A 79 -7.62 -10.28 26.75
N THR A 80 -8.81 -10.27 27.35
CA THR A 80 -9.83 -11.31 27.15
C THR A 80 -11.14 -10.68 26.69
N TYR A 81 -11.60 -11.09 25.51
CA TYR A 81 -12.85 -10.64 24.90
C TYR A 81 -13.92 -11.72 25.09
N LYS A 82 -14.86 -11.48 26.00
CA LYS A 82 -15.96 -12.40 26.27
C LYS A 82 -17.11 -12.18 25.28
N ILE A 83 -17.40 -13.18 24.46
CA ILE A 83 -18.46 -13.14 23.43
C ILE A 83 -19.57 -14.08 23.84
N SER A 84 -20.80 -13.57 24.00
CA SER A 84 -21.95 -14.44 24.21
C SER A 84 -22.44 -15.03 22.90
N LEU A 85 -22.99 -16.26 22.96
CA LEU A 85 -23.62 -16.87 21.78
C LEU A 85 -24.81 -16.03 21.27
N ALA A 86 -25.49 -15.32 22.17
CA ALA A 86 -26.58 -14.41 21.79
C ALA A 86 -26.09 -13.25 20.91
N ASP A 87 -24.91 -12.69 21.19
CA ASP A 87 -24.30 -11.62 20.40
C ASP A 87 -23.93 -12.09 19.00
N LEU A 88 -23.56 -13.37 18.84
CA LEU A 88 -23.33 -14.00 17.54
C LEU A 88 -24.63 -14.34 16.79
N GLY A 89 -25.80 -14.11 17.40
CA GLY A 89 -27.08 -14.52 16.84
C GLY A 89 -27.23 -16.05 16.75
N PHE A 90 -26.58 -16.77 17.65
CA PHE A 90 -26.68 -18.23 17.72
C PHE A 90 -28.11 -18.67 18.03
N SER A 91 -28.63 -19.61 17.26
CA SER A 91 -29.95 -20.20 17.47
C SER A 91 -30.01 -21.61 16.89
N TYR A 92 -31.12 -22.30 17.12
CA TYR A 92 -31.41 -23.59 16.54
C TYR A 92 -32.59 -23.50 15.56
N ASP A 93 -32.61 -24.42 14.59
CA ASP A 93 -33.73 -24.58 13.67
C ASP A 93 -34.86 -25.38 14.33
N TYR A 94 -35.61 -24.69 15.19
CA TYR A 94 -36.71 -25.27 15.97
C TYR A 94 -37.85 -25.75 15.07
N ASP A 95 -38.20 -24.96 14.06
CA ASP A 95 -39.33 -25.20 13.17
C ASP A 95 -39.13 -26.50 12.38
N GLU A 96 -37.94 -26.73 11.79
CA GLU A 96 -37.66 -27.98 11.08
C GLU A 96 -37.62 -29.20 12.01
N ALA A 97 -37.10 -29.05 13.23
CA ALA A 97 -37.09 -30.14 14.21
C ALA A 97 -38.51 -30.55 14.64
N VAL A 98 -39.39 -29.58 14.92
CA VAL A 98 -40.79 -29.85 15.28
C VAL A 98 -41.58 -30.40 14.10
N LYS A 99 -41.37 -29.89 12.87
CA LYS A 99 -41.97 -30.46 11.65
C LYS A 99 -41.55 -31.92 11.44
N LYS A 100 -40.28 -32.26 11.69
CA LYS A 100 -39.82 -33.66 11.64
C LYS A 100 -40.54 -34.50 12.70
N ALA A 101 -40.63 -34.00 13.93
CA ALA A 101 -41.30 -34.69 15.04
C ALA A 101 -42.79 -34.96 14.77
N ILE A 102 -43.52 -33.97 14.23
CA ILE A 102 -44.93 -34.13 13.88
C ILE A 102 -45.09 -35.11 12.69
N LYS A 103 -44.13 -35.21 11.76
CA LYS A 103 -44.27 -36.10 10.60
C LYS A 103 -44.14 -37.59 10.95
N LEU A 104 -43.41 -37.92 12.02
CA LEU A 104 -43.16 -39.30 12.43
C LEU A 104 -44.46 -40.08 12.64
N GLY A 105 -44.55 -41.31 12.10
CA GLY A 105 -45.72 -42.18 12.22
C GLY A 105 -46.96 -41.74 11.41
N ARG A 106 -46.87 -40.65 10.63
CA ARG A 106 -48.00 -40.11 9.85
C ARG A 106 -47.95 -40.42 8.35
N GLU A 107 -46.91 -41.11 7.86
CA GLU A 107 -46.73 -41.37 6.43
C GLU A 107 -47.03 -42.83 6.01
N GLY A 108 -47.65 -42.99 4.84
CA GLY A 108 -47.93 -44.30 4.23
C GLY A 108 -49.26 -44.90 4.66
N ASN A 109 -49.44 -46.20 4.38
CA ASN A 109 -50.70 -46.90 4.62
C ASN A 109 -50.94 -47.23 6.11
N PHE A 110 -52.18 -47.61 6.44
CA PHE A 110 -52.66 -47.86 7.80
C PHE A 110 -51.72 -48.75 8.64
N LEU A 111 -51.29 -49.89 8.09
CA LEU A 111 -50.45 -50.86 8.81
C LEU A 111 -49.03 -50.33 9.02
N LYS A 112 -48.46 -49.63 8.04
CA LYS A 112 -47.13 -49.00 8.16
C LYS A 112 -47.14 -47.97 9.29
N ARG A 113 -48.14 -47.09 9.32
CA ARG A 113 -48.27 -46.06 10.35
C ARG A 113 -48.33 -46.65 11.76
N LEU A 114 -49.12 -47.70 11.97
CA LEU A 114 -49.18 -48.39 13.27
C LEU A 114 -47.84 -49.00 13.69
N ARG A 115 -47.11 -49.61 12.73
CA ARG A 115 -45.78 -50.17 12.97
C ARG A 115 -44.78 -49.07 13.34
N ASP A 116 -44.78 -47.95 12.63
CA ASP A 116 -43.88 -46.83 12.88
C ASP A 116 -44.18 -46.19 14.24
N ILE A 117 -45.46 -46.02 14.61
CA ILE A 117 -45.88 -45.57 15.94
C ILE A 117 -45.41 -46.53 17.04
N ALA A 118 -45.50 -47.85 16.82
CA ALA A 118 -45.01 -48.83 17.78
C ALA A 118 -43.48 -48.75 17.96
N LYS A 119 -42.72 -48.49 16.89
CA LYS A 119 -41.26 -48.27 16.97
C LYS A 119 -40.91 -47.00 17.73
N ILE A 120 -41.66 -45.92 17.52
CA ILE A 120 -41.44 -44.63 18.20
C ILE A 120 -41.51 -44.77 19.73
N LYS A 121 -42.32 -45.71 20.25
CA LYS A 121 -42.36 -46.01 21.70
C LYS A 121 -41.02 -46.46 22.27
N GLY A 122 -40.11 -46.98 21.44
CA GLY A 122 -38.74 -47.33 21.81
C GLY A 122 -37.81 -46.12 21.98
N GLY A 123 -38.30 -44.91 21.72
CA GLY A 123 -37.52 -43.67 21.80
C GLY A 123 -36.99 -43.25 20.44
N VAL A 124 -37.26 -42.01 20.05
CA VAL A 124 -36.66 -41.35 18.89
C VAL A 124 -36.22 -39.95 19.33
N ASN A 125 -34.95 -39.63 19.14
CA ASN A 125 -34.41 -38.30 19.40
C ASN A 125 -34.09 -37.59 18.08
N ILE A 126 -34.63 -36.39 17.92
CA ILE A 126 -34.36 -35.53 16.76
C ILE A 126 -33.34 -34.48 17.19
N PRO A 127 -32.16 -34.41 16.56
CA PRO A 127 -31.15 -33.41 16.91
C PRO A 127 -31.60 -32.01 16.46
N LEU A 128 -31.20 -31.00 17.24
CA LEU A 128 -31.33 -29.61 16.82
C LEU A 128 -30.12 -29.19 15.99
N ARG A 129 -30.38 -28.58 14.83
CA ARG A 129 -29.33 -27.97 14.01
C ARG A 129 -29.10 -26.53 14.50
N SER A 130 -27.89 -26.21 14.91
CA SER A 130 -27.49 -24.84 15.26
C SER A 130 -27.09 -24.03 14.03
N PHE A 131 -27.19 -22.71 14.17
CA PHE A 131 -26.66 -21.72 13.24
C PHE A 131 -26.34 -20.44 14.00
N TYR A 132 -25.51 -19.58 13.41
CA TYR A 132 -25.23 -18.23 13.92
C TYR A 132 -25.16 -17.24 12.75
N SER A 133 -25.09 -15.95 13.06
CA SER A 133 -25.00 -14.89 12.06
C SER A 133 -23.53 -14.57 11.75
N LEU A 134 -23.11 -14.84 10.52
CA LEU A 134 -21.77 -14.47 10.04
C LEU A 134 -21.55 -12.95 10.12
N GLU A 135 -22.55 -12.14 9.73
CA GLU A 135 -22.49 -10.67 9.79
C GLU A 135 -22.23 -10.15 11.22
N LYS A 136 -22.88 -10.76 12.23
CA LYS A 136 -22.64 -10.39 13.64
C LYS A 136 -21.25 -10.80 14.10
N ALA A 137 -20.79 -11.99 13.71
CA ALA A 137 -19.43 -12.45 13.99
C ALA A 137 -18.39 -11.50 13.36
N GLU A 138 -18.59 -11.10 12.10
CA GLU A 138 -17.75 -10.12 11.41
C GLU A 138 -17.74 -8.77 12.12
N THR A 139 -18.89 -8.30 12.58
CA THR A 139 -19.00 -7.05 13.33
C THR A 139 -18.17 -7.07 14.61
N ILE A 140 -18.24 -8.17 15.37
CA ILE A 140 -17.46 -8.35 16.60
C ILE A 140 -15.96 -8.46 16.28
N VAL A 141 -15.59 -9.29 15.32
CA VAL A 141 -14.18 -9.44 14.87
C VAL A 141 -13.62 -8.10 14.39
N ASN A 142 -14.41 -7.30 13.68
CA ASN A 142 -14.02 -5.96 13.23
C ASN A 142 -13.80 -4.99 14.39
N ALA A 143 -14.65 -5.03 15.42
CA ALA A 143 -14.48 -4.19 16.62
C ALA A 143 -13.19 -4.57 17.37
N ILE A 144 -12.97 -5.87 17.63
CA ILE A 144 -11.77 -6.38 18.29
C ILE A 144 -10.52 -6.04 17.47
N SER A 145 -10.58 -6.20 16.15
CA SER A 145 -9.47 -5.84 15.26
C SER A 145 -9.10 -4.37 15.36
N LYS A 146 -10.06 -3.45 15.53
CA LYS A 146 -9.76 -2.01 15.68
C LYS A 146 -9.01 -1.69 16.98
N GLU A 147 -9.21 -2.48 18.03
CA GLU A 147 -8.52 -2.29 19.31
C GLU A 147 -7.12 -2.91 19.37
N ILE A 148 -6.90 -3.96 18.57
CA ILE A 148 -5.63 -4.70 18.52
C ILE A 148 -4.72 -4.15 17.42
N ASN A 149 -5.29 -3.81 16.26
CA ASN A 149 -4.49 -3.40 15.12
C ASN A 149 -3.77 -2.09 15.42
N THR A 150 -2.49 -2.08 15.11
CA THR A 150 -1.62 -0.90 15.23
C THR A 150 -0.90 -0.73 13.91
N GLU A 151 -0.81 0.51 13.43
CA GLU A 151 -0.09 0.80 12.19
C GLU A 151 1.42 0.68 12.44
N ALA A 152 2.11 0.06 11.48
CA ALA A 152 3.56 0.08 11.48
C ALA A 152 4.05 1.49 11.14
N LYS A 153 5.15 1.93 11.77
CA LYS A 153 5.78 3.22 11.49
C LYS A 153 7.18 3.01 10.98
N ASP A 154 7.47 3.61 9.83
CA ASP A 154 8.80 3.61 9.22
C ASP A 154 9.84 4.25 10.15
N ALA A 155 11.07 3.73 10.11
CA ALA A 155 12.21 4.39 10.72
C ALA A 155 12.52 5.71 9.98
N GLU A 156 12.97 6.72 10.72
CA GLU A 156 13.36 8.00 10.14
C GLU A 156 14.85 8.26 10.30
N ILE A 157 15.47 8.87 9.28
CA ILE A 157 16.82 9.40 9.37
C ILE A 157 16.80 10.91 9.56
N ARG A 158 17.58 11.40 10.52
CA ARG A 158 17.80 12.83 10.79
C ARG A 158 19.29 13.12 10.82
N LEU A 159 19.69 14.26 10.25
CA LEU A 159 21.05 14.77 10.42
C LEU A 159 21.05 15.85 11.50
N VAL A 160 21.69 15.54 12.63
CA VAL A 160 21.88 16.48 13.75
C VAL A 160 23.37 16.78 13.86
N ASN A 161 23.75 18.05 13.67
CA ASN A 161 25.15 18.48 13.70
C ASN A 161 26.09 17.67 12.77
N GLY A 162 25.59 17.26 11.60
CA GLY A 162 26.35 16.45 10.64
C GLY A 162 26.49 14.97 11.01
N LYS A 163 25.83 14.51 12.07
CA LYS A 163 25.75 13.10 12.45
C LYS A 163 24.39 12.51 12.11
N ILE A 164 24.40 11.27 11.64
CA ILE A 164 23.20 10.48 11.38
C ILE A 164 22.58 10.06 12.72
N ASN A 165 21.31 10.38 12.90
CA ASN A 165 20.48 9.93 14.00
C ASN A 165 19.28 9.17 13.40
N ILE A 166 19.09 7.92 13.79
CA ILE A 166 17.96 7.08 13.36
C ILE A 166 16.91 7.12 14.47
N ILE A 167 15.66 7.37 14.08
CA ILE A 167 14.49 7.15 14.94
C ILE A 167 13.96 5.77 14.58
N ASP A 168 13.79 4.94 15.60
CA ASP A 168 13.47 3.54 15.41
C ASP A 168 12.08 3.33 14.81
N HIS A 169 11.97 2.35 13.91
CA HIS A 169 10.69 1.88 13.41
C HIS A 169 9.83 1.24 14.51
N GLU A 170 8.52 1.32 14.34
CA GLU A 170 7.54 0.63 15.18
C GLU A 170 6.88 -0.49 14.38
N ILE A 171 6.90 -1.71 14.93
CA ILE A 171 6.21 -2.87 14.35
C ILE A 171 4.71 -2.72 14.61
N GLY A 172 3.92 -2.79 13.53
CA GLY A 172 2.47 -2.80 13.63
C GLY A 172 1.93 -4.19 13.95
N LYS A 173 0.63 -4.27 14.22
CA LYS A 173 -0.09 -5.53 14.49
C LYS A 173 -1.32 -5.61 13.60
N ARG A 174 -1.62 -6.79 13.08
CA ARG A 174 -2.81 -7.05 12.27
C ARG A 174 -3.49 -8.36 12.67
N VAL A 175 -4.75 -8.27 13.07
CA VAL A 175 -5.61 -9.44 13.28
C VAL A 175 -5.91 -10.11 11.93
N LEU A 176 -5.72 -11.42 11.87
CA LEU A 176 -6.10 -12.27 10.75
C LEU A 176 -7.60 -12.60 10.87
N LYS A 177 -8.44 -11.68 10.37
CA LYS A 177 -9.90 -11.73 10.57
C LYS A 177 -10.55 -13.00 10.04
N GLU A 178 -10.14 -13.44 8.86
CA GLU A 178 -10.66 -14.65 8.20
C GLU A 178 -10.35 -15.90 9.03
N ASP A 179 -9.10 -16.01 9.49
CA ASP A 179 -8.67 -17.11 10.37
C ASP A 179 -9.44 -17.07 11.70
N LEU A 180 -9.61 -15.89 12.29
CA LEU A 180 -10.38 -15.75 13.53
C LEU A 180 -11.85 -16.15 13.35
N LEU A 181 -12.49 -15.76 12.25
CA LEU A 181 -13.86 -16.19 11.93
C LEU A 181 -13.94 -17.71 11.75
N GLY A 182 -12.96 -18.31 11.07
CA GLY A 182 -12.84 -19.75 10.96
C GLY A 182 -12.70 -20.44 12.32
N LEU A 183 -11.89 -19.90 13.22
CA LEU A 183 -11.74 -20.41 14.59
C LEU A 183 -13.06 -20.31 15.38
N ILE A 184 -13.80 -19.20 15.25
CA ILE A 184 -15.11 -19.03 15.89
C ILE A 184 -16.10 -20.10 15.38
N ASP A 185 -16.17 -20.32 14.07
CA ASP A 185 -17.07 -21.31 13.46
C ASP A 185 -16.80 -22.73 13.98
N HIS A 186 -15.54 -23.16 13.97
CA HIS A 186 -15.15 -24.50 14.44
C HIS A 186 -15.36 -24.69 15.96
N ASN A 187 -15.38 -23.59 16.72
CA ASN A 187 -15.50 -23.60 18.18
C ASN A 187 -16.93 -23.31 18.67
N ILE A 188 -17.88 -23.00 17.80
CA ILE A 188 -19.22 -22.49 18.19
C ILE A 188 -20.00 -23.45 19.09
N ASN A 189 -19.74 -24.76 19.00
CA ASN A 189 -20.39 -25.79 19.82
C ASN A 189 -19.53 -26.27 21.01
N LYS A 190 -18.23 -25.93 21.05
CA LYS A 190 -17.29 -26.34 22.11
C LYS A 190 -17.10 -25.28 23.18
N LEU A 191 -17.10 -24.01 22.75
CA LEU A 191 -16.95 -22.83 23.62
C LEU A 191 -15.62 -22.82 24.39
N GLU A 192 -14.57 -23.36 23.78
CA GLU A 192 -13.21 -23.28 24.32
C GLU A 192 -12.64 -21.86 24.10
N ASP A 193 -11.55 -21.54 24.78
CA ASP A 193 -10.87 -20.27 24.58
C ASP A 193 -10.14 -20.25 23.22
N ILE A 194 -10.30 -19.16 22.46
CA ILE A 194 -9.65 -18.97 21.16
C ILE A 194 -8.55 -17.94 21.32
N THR A 195 -7.32 -18.30 20.94
CA THR A 195 -6.25 -17.31 20.79
C THR A 195 -6.46 -16.54 19.49
N ILE A 196 -6.50 -15.21 19.57
CA ILE A 196 -6.70 -14.34 18.40
C ILE A 196 -5.45 -14.44 17.52
N PRO A 197 -5.58 -14.84 16.24
CA PRO A 197 -4.47 -14.87 15.31
C PRO A 197 -4.09 -13.43 14.92
N VAL A 198 -2.88 -13.03 15.28
CA VAL A 198 -2.30 -11.71 15.00
C VAL A 198 -0.95 -11.90 14.36
N GLU A 199 -0.66 -11.13 13.33
CA GLU A 199 0.65 -11.06 12.72
C GLU A 199 1.30 -9.69 12.93
N ASP A 200 2.63 -9.68 12.81
CA ASP A 200 3.45 -8.47 12.85
C ASP A 200 3.50 -7.82 11.47
N VAL A 201 3.19 -6.54 11.43
CA VAL A 201 3.34 -5.73 10.21
C VAL A 201 4.67 -5.00 10.31
N ILE A 202 5.66 -5.49 9.55
CA ILE A 202 6.98 -4.86 9.50
C ILE A 202 6.91 -3.68 8.52
N PRO A 203 7.31 -2.46 8.94
CA PRO A 203 7.31 -1.29 8.06
C PRO A 203 8.33 -1.43 6.92
N ALA A 204 8.12 -0.70 5.84
CA ALA A 204 8.98 -0.78 4.65
C ALA A 204 10.39 -0.27 4.93
N VAL A 205 10.52 0.76 5.77
CA VAL A 205 11.80 1.33 6.19
C VAL A 205 12.09 0.91 7.62
N THR A 206 13.08 0.04 7.79
CA THR A 206 13.49 -0.49 9.11
C THR A 206 14.82 0.10 9.57
N ASN A 207 15.12 -0.02 10.87
CA ASN A 207 16.41 0.41 11.44
C ASN A 207 17.57 -0.30 10.77
N LYS A 208 17.40 -1.60 10.46
CA LYS A 208 18.39 -2.41 9.75
C LYS A 208 18.66 -1.87 8.36
N LEU A 209 17.62 -1.42 7.65
CA LEU A 209 17.77 -0.80 6.33
C LEU A 209 18.52 0.54 6.42
N LEU A 210 18.14 1.41 7.36
CA LEU A 210 18.79 2.71 7.53
C LEU A 210 20.21 2.62 8.08
N ALA A 211 20.55 1.59 8.84
CA ALA A 211 21.91 1.35 9.32
C ALA A 211 22.93 1.11 8.19
N ARG A 212 22.47 0.77 6.97
CA ARG A 212 23.31 0.74 5.76
C ARG A 212 23.87 2.13 5.42
N ILE A 213 23.19 3.21 5.81
CA ILE A 213 23.63 4.59 5.59
C ILE A 213 24.67 4.94 6.67
N ASN A 214 25.94 4.63 6.39
CA ASN A 214 27.04 4.72 7.35
C ASN A 214 28.07 5.81 7.01
N GLY A 215 27.90 6.52 5.89
CA GLY A 215 28.70 7.71 5.60
C GLY A 215 28.50 8.28 4.21
N ILE A 216 29.31 9.27 3.86
CA ILE A 216 29.25 9.96 2.56
C ILE A 216 29.86 9.05 1.49
N ILE A 217 29.09 8.79 0.44
CA ILE A 217 29.54 8.09 -0.78
C ILE A 217 29.75 9.04 -1.95
N GLY A 218 29.19 10.26 -1.92
CA GLY A 218 29.53 11.31 -2.87
C GLY A 218 29.27 12.70 -2.30
N GLU A 219 30.11 13.65 -2.68
CA GLU A 219 30.03 15.04 -2.24
C GLU A 219 30.48 15.95 -3.36
N TYR A 220 29.78 17.07 -3.54
CA TYR A 220 30.25 18.14 -4.41
C TYR A 220 29.83 19.51 -3.90
N SER A 221 30.59 20.54 -4.27
CA SER A 221 30.24 21.91 -3.94
C SER A 221 30.54 22.90 -5.05
N THR A 222 29.71 23.94 -5.15
CA THR A 222 29.93 25.07 -6.05
C THR A 222 29.92 26.37 -5.27
N SER A 223 30.71 27.34 -5.71
CA SER A 223 30.72 28.68 -5.13
C SER A 223 29.69 29.56 -5.83
N PHE A 224 29.00 30.39 -5.06
CA PHE A 224 28.16 31.49 -5.53
C PHE A 224 28.72 32.85 -5.09
N LYS A 225 30.01 32.94 -4.78
CA LYS A 225 30.69 34.19 -4.43
C LYS A 225 30.40 35.28 -5.46
N GLY A 226 30.05 36.48 -4.98
CA GLY A 226 29.70 37.62 -5.84
C GLY A 226 28.30 37.56 -6.47
N SER A 227 27.48 36.55 -6.13
CA SER A 227 26.08 36.50 -6.57
C SER A 227 25.23 37.57 -5.90
N SER A 228 24.21 38.05 -6.63
CA SER A 228 23.19 38.94 -6.06
C SER A 228 22.40 38.25 -4.94
N LYS A 229 21.82 39.05 -4.03
CA LYS A 229 20.98 38.54 -2.95
C LYS A 229 19.82 37.66 -3.45
N ASN A 230 19.18 38.06 -4.56
CA ASN A 230 18.08 37.31 -5.16
C ASN A 230 18.54 35.94 -5.69
N ARG A 231 19.70 35.88 -6.36
CA ARG A 231 20.26 34.62 -6.85
C ARG A 231 20.60 33.66 -5.70
N ILE A 232 21.17 34.18 -4.60
CA ILE A 232 21.47 33.38 -3.41
C ILE A 232 20.19 32.85 -2.77
N GLU A 233 19.11 33.64 -2.73
CA GLU A 233 17.79 33.18 -2.26
C GLU A 233 17.28 31.99 -3.07
N ASN A 234 17.31 32.10 -4.40
CA ASN A 234 16.86 31.03 -5.30
C ASN A 234 17.68 29.74 -5.13
N ILE A 235 19.00 29.86 -4.93
CA ILE A 235 19.88 28.71 -4.63
C ILE A 235 19.46 28.07 -3.31
N ARG A 236 19.20 28.87 -2.26
CA ARG A 236 18.76 28.35 -0.97
C ARG A 236 17.42 27.63 -1.05
N LEU A 237 16.43 28.24 -1.71
CA LEU A 237 15.10 27.63 -1.88
C LEU A 237 15.18 26.29 -2.61
N SER A 238 15.89 26.26 -3.74
CA SER A 238 16.05 25.02 -4.50
C SER A 238 16.87 23.96 -3.77
N ALA A 239 17.91 24.34 -3.04
CA ALA A 239 18.72 23.42 -2.23
C ALA A 239 17.91 22.82 -1.07
N ASN A 240 17.11 23.64 -0.38
CA ASN A 240 16.23 23.19 0.70
C ASN A 240 15.17 22.20 0.20
N ALA A 241 14.59 22.45 -0.98
CA ALA A 241 13.56 21.59 -1.56
C ALA A 241 14.05 20.17 -1.87
N ILE A 242 15.33 20.02 -2.25
CA ILE A 242 15.96 18.70 -2.49
C ILE A 242 16.67 18.12 -1.27
N SER A 243 16.79 18.88 -0.17
CA SER A 243 17.52 18.44 1.02
C SER A 243 16.72 17.42 1.83
N ASN A 244 17.44 16.61 2.61
CA ASN A 244 16.92 15.63 3.56
C ASN A 244 15.95 14.62 2.93
N LYS A 245 16.33 14.05 1.79
CA LYS A 245 15.53 13.04 1.09
C LYS A 245 16.15 11.67 1.26
N LEU A 246 15.37 10.72 1.76
CA LEU A 246 15.68 9.30 1.68
C LEU A 246 15.26 8.80 0.29
N ILE A 247 16.16 8.14 -0.43
CA ILE A 247 15.86 7.53 -1.73
C ILE A 247 16.13 6.04 -1.61
N LEU A 248 15.07 5.23 -1.70
CA LEU A 248 15.11 3.78 -1.50
C LEU A 248 15.80 3.06 -2.66
N PRO A 249 16.20 1.78 -2.48
CA PRO A 249 16.71 0.95 -3.55
C PRO A 249 15.81 0.98 -4.79
N GLY A 250 16.38 1.30 -5.96
CA GLY A 250 15.66 1.36 -7.23
C GLY A 250 14.73 2.57 -7.41
N GLU A 251 14.58 3.44 -6.41
CA GLU A 251 13.72 4.62 -6.50
C GLU A 251 14.32 5.68 -7.45
N GLU A 252 13.45 6.35 -8.21
CA GLU A 252 13.80 7.45 -9.09
C GLU A 252 13.45 8.80 -8.46
N PHE A 253 14.31 9.79 -8.70
CA PHE A 253 14.14 11.15 -8.22
C PHE A 253 14.15 12.13 -9.39
N SER A 254 13.22 13.08 -9.37
CA SER A 254 13.14 14.20 -10.31
C SER A 254 13.42 15.51 -9.57
N TYR A 255 14.42 16.25 -10.05
CA TYR A 255 14.76 17.55 -9.49
C TYR A 255 13.58 18.52 -9.60
N ASN A 256 12.94 18.63 -10.78
CA ASN A 256 11.80 19.52 -10.98
C ASN A 256 10.59 19.14 -10.12
N LYS A 257 10.31 17.85 -9.93
CA LYS A 257 9.24 17.40 -9.02
C LYS A 257 9.49 17.83 -7.58
N ALA A 258 10.73 17.71 -7.11
CA ALA A 258 11.08 18.08 -5.74
C ALA A 258 11.03 19.59 -5.48
N THR A 259 11.30 20.39 -6.51
CA THR A 259 11.50 21.84 -6.40
C THR A 259 10.29 22.67 -6.84
N GLY A 260 9.36 22.09 -7.60
CA GLY A 260 8.13 22.75 -8.06
C GLY A 260 8.35 23.90 -9.07
N PRO A 261 7.28 24.58 -9.52
CA PRO A 261 7.38 25.74 -10.40
C PRO A 261 8.26 26.87 -9.83
N ARG A 262 8.98 27.61 -10.68
CA ARG A 262 9.83 28.74 -10.27
C ARG A 262 9.04 30.04 -10.37
N THR A 263 8.15 30.27 -9.42
CA THR A 263 7.27 31.45 -9.41
C THR A 263 7.53 32.34 -8.19
N ALA A 264 7.04 33.58 -8.24
CA ALA A 264 7.12 34.52 -7.13
C ALA A 264 6.35 34.00 -5.89
N GLU A 265 5.22 33.33 -6.07
CA GLU A 265 4.43 32.73 -4.99
C GLU A 265 5.19 31.62 -4.27
N SER A 266 6.04 30.89 -5.00
CA SER A 266 6.95 29.88 -4.45
C SER A 266 8.21 30.50 -3.81
N GLY A 267 8.28 31.84 -3.73
CA GLY A 267 9.35 32.61 -3.10
C GLY A 267 10.55 32.89 -4.00
N TYR A 268 10.57 32.40 -5.24
CA TYR A 268 11.66 32.67 -6.17
C TYR A 268 11.68 34.13 -6.59
N ARG A 269 12.88 34.67 -6.80
CA ARG A 269 13.13 36.08 -7.12
C ARG A 269 13.80 36.22 -8.49
N GLU A 270 13.69 37.41 -9.06
CA GLU A 270 14.36 37.75 -10.31
C GLU A 270 15.89 37.77 -10.15
N ALA A 271 16.58 37.06 -11.03
CA ALA A 271 18.04 37.06 -11.15
C ALA A 271 18.43 36.62 -12.58
N ASN A 272 19.64 36.91 -13.02
CA ASN A 272 20.08 36.52 -14.36
C ASN A 272 19.98 35.00 -14.59
N VAL A 273 19.29 34.61 -15.66
CA VAL A 273 19.19 33.26 -16.24
C VAL A 273 19.83 33.23 -17.62
N ILE A 274 20.03 32.04 -18.17
CA ILE A 274 20.53 31.86 -19.54
C ILE A 274 19.35 31.47 -20.43
N ILE A 275 18.91 32.36 -21.32
CA ILE A 275 17.85 32.10 -22.30
C ILE A 275 18.44 32.29 -23.70
N GLY A 276 18.34 31.28 -24.56
CA GLY A 276 18.91 31.34 -25.91
C GLY A 276 20.44 31.51 -25.97
N GLY A 277 21.14 31.41 -24.82
CA GLY A 277 22.56 31.70 -24.70
C GLY A 277 22.90 33.13 -24.30
N GLU A 278 21.91 33.96 -23.94
CA GLU A 278 22.11 35.30 -23.37
C GLU A 278 21.75 35.33 -21.88
N LEU A 279 22.39 36.23 -21.15
CA LEU A 279 22.02 36.50 -19.75
C LEU A 279 20.85 37.48 -19.72
N THR A 280 19.70 36.99 -19.28
CA THR A 280 18.46 37.76 -19.19
C THR A 280 17.95 37.72 -17.74
N PRO A 281 17.47 38.82 -17.16
CA PRO A 281 16.78 38.77 -15.87
C PRO A 281 15.48 37.96 -15.99
N ASP A 282 15.31 36.96 -15.13
CA ASP A 282 14.08 36.17 -15.02
C ASP A 282 13.95 35.56 -13.61
N ILE A 283 12.77 35.07 -13.26
CA ILE A 283 12.53 34.44 -11.97
C ILE A 283 13.25 33.09 -11.89
N GLY A 284 13.93 32.84 -10.76
CA GLY A 284 14.58 31.56 -10.48
C GLY A 284 16.04 31.47 -10.96
N GLY A 285 16.66 32.59 -11.37
CA GLY A 285 18.10 32.65 -11.61
C GLY A 285 18.91 32.11 -10.44
N GLY A 286 19.74 31.08 -10.67
CA GLY A 286 20.50 30.35 -9.65
C GLY A 286 20.11 28.89 -9.46
N VAL A 287 18.89 28.49 -9.84
CA VAL A 287 18.39 27.10 -9.68
C VAL A 287 19.24 26.07 -10.43
N CYS A 288 19.76 26.40 -11.61
CA CYS A 288 20.63 25.49 -12.37
C CYS A 288 21.98 25.22 -11.68
N GLN A 289 22.43 26.11 -10.79
CA GLN A 289 23.64 25.86 -10.01
C GLN A 289 23.38 24.75 -8.98
N THR A 290 22.19 24.72 -8.37
CA THR A 290 21.80 23.66 -7.45
C THR A 290 21.69 22.31 -8.16
N SER A 291 21.02 22.22 -9.32
CA SER A 291 20.95 20.99 -10.11
C SER A 291 22.34 20.54 -10.58
N THR A 292 23.20 21.47 -10.99
CA THR A 292 24.59 21.17 -11.37
C THR A 292 25.41 20.63 -10.19
N THR A 293 25.24 21.21 -9.00
CA THR A 293 25.95 20.74 -7.80
C THR A 293 25.48 19.33 -7.43
N LEU A 294 24.16 19.10 -7.50
CA LEU A 294 23.56 17.78 -7.29
C LEU A 294 24.08 16.76 -8.31
N TYR A 295 24.06 17.08 -9.61
CA TYR A 295 24.54 16.19 -10.68
C TYR A 295 25.95 15.69 -10.42
N ASN A 296 26.88 16.56 -10.04
CA ASN A 296 28.25 16.16 -9.76
C ASN A 296 28.37 15.30 -8.49
N ALA A 297 27.60 15.61 -7.44
CA ALA A 297 27.56 14.75 -6.24
C ALA A 297 27.00 13.36 -6.56
N LEU A 298 25.97 13.28 -7.43
CA LEU A 298 25.40 12.01 -7.91
C LEU A 298 26.41 11.20 -8.73
N LEU A 299 27.13 11.83 -9.64
CA LEU A 299 28.20 11.18 -10.40
C LEU A 299 29.28 10.62 -9.48
N LEU A 300 29.71 11.39 -8.48
CA LEU A 300 30.74 10.95 -7.52
C LEU A 300 30.26 9.84 -6.57
N ALA A 301 28.95 9.81 -6.29
CA ALA A 301 28.28 8.74 -5.57
C ALA A 301 27.95 7.51 -6.45
N ASP A 302 28.23 7.58 -7.75
CA ASP A 302 27.95 6.53 -8.75
C ASP A 302 26.46 6.20 -8.92
N LEU A 303 25.58 7.20 -8.82
CA LEU A 303 24.16 7.04 -9.13
C LEU A 303 23.90 7.03 -10.63
N THR A 304 22.84 6.35 -11.04
CA THR A 304 22.40 6.30 -12.43
C THR A 304 21.69 7.58 -12.81
N ILE A 305 22.26 8.33 -13.76
CA ILE A 305 21.62 9.52 -14.33
C ILE A 305 20.67 9.09 -15.45
N LEU A 306 19.39 9.41 -15.29
CA LEU A 306 18.33 9.07 -16.25
C LEU A 306 18.08 10.19 -17.25
N GLU A 307 18.20 11.45 -16.79
CA GLU A 307 18.02 12.63 -17.62
C GLU A 307 18.98 13.71 -17.16
N ARG A 308 19.70 14.32 -18.10
CA ARG A 308 20.53 15.50 -17.87
C ARG A 308 20.71 16.25 -19.19
N HIS A 309 20.70 17.58 -19.10
CA HIS A 309 20.95 18.48 -20.23
C HIS A 309 22.09 19.45 -19.92
N ASN A 310 22.92 19.81 -20.89
CA ASN A 310 23.89 20.90 -20.73
C ASN A 310 23.23 22.26 -21.02
N HIS A 311 23.78 23.31 -20.43
CA HIS A 311 23.46 24.69 -20.80
C HIS A 311 23.92 24.97 -22.23
N SER A 312 23.26 25.94 -22.88
CA SER A 312 23.65 26.40 -24.22
C SER A 312 25.05 27.02 -24.26
N ILE A 313 25.58 27.47 -23.11
CA ILE A 313 26.89 28.09 -22.93
C ILE A 313 27.57 27.54 -21.67
N PRO A 314 28.92 27.49 -21.61
CA PRO A 314 29.61 27.03 -20.42
C PRO A 314 29.32 27.95 -19.22
N VAL A 315 29.13 27.35 -18.04
CA VAL A 315 28.92 28.06 -16.78
C VAL A 315 30.23 28.16 -15.99
N GLY A 316 30.41 29.24 -15.23
CA GLY A 316 31.70 29.51 -14.55
C GLY A 316 31.92 28.80 -13.21
N TYR A 317 30.94 28.06 -12.69
CA TYR A 317 31.00 27.45 -11.35
C TYR A 317 31.29 25.94 -11.35
N VAL A 318 31.48 25.32 -12.51
CA VAL A 318 31.94 23.94 -12.70
C VAL A 318 32.82 23.80 -13.95
N PRO A 319 33.64 22.75 -14.06
CA PRO A 319 34.32 22.43 -15.31
C PRO A 319 33.33 22.25 -16.47
N ILE A 320 33.76 22.60 -17.69
CA ILE A 320 32.95 22.40 -18.89
C ILE A 320 32.59 20.91 -19.06
N GLY A 321 31.39 20.60 -19.51
CA GLY A 321 30.88 19.23 -19.63
C GLY A 321 30.27 18.63 -18.36
N GLN A 322 30.25 19.38 -17.25
CA GLN A 322 29.80 18.92 -15.93
C GLN A 322 28.62 19.70 -15.36
N ASP A 323 28.00 20.57 -16.15
CA ASP A 323 26.82 21.33 -15.77
C ASP A 323 25.53 20.52 -15.95
N ALA A 324 24.43 20.89 -15.30
CA ALA A 324 23.12 20.28 -15.51
C ALA A 324 22.06 21.38 -15.55
N ALA A 325 21.61 21.72 -16.76
CA ALA A 325 20.56 22.70 -17.00
C ALA A 325 19.18 22.09 -16.69
N VAL A 326 18.32 22.89 -16.06
CA VAL A 326 16.95 22.53 -15.74
C VAL A 326 16.02 23.69 -16.08
N ALA A 327 14.83 23.36 -16.55
CA ALA A 327 13.76 24.29 -16.86
C ALA A 327 12.45 23.58 -16.56
N TYR A 328 11.67 24.11 -15.60
CA TYR A 328 10.45 23.46 -15.14
C TYR A 328 9.50 23.18 -16.31
N GLY A 329 9.04 21.94 -16.43
CA GLY A 329 8.16 21.50 -17.53
C GLY A 329 8.86 21.16 -18.85
N TYR A 330 10.19 21.37 -18.97
CA TYR A 330 10.92 21.12 -20.22
C TYR A 330 12.23 20.34 -20.04
N LEU A 331 13.15 20.78 -19.19
CA LEU A 331 14.44 20.11 -18.93
C LEU A 331 14.52 19.70 -17.47
N ASP A 332 14.80 18.43 -17.18
CA ASP A 332 14.94 17.93 -15.82
C ASP A 332 16.32 17.29 -15.57
N LEU A 333 16.66 17.16 -14.29
CA LEU A 333 17.70 16.28 -13.81
C LEU A 333 17.01 15.12 -13.09
N LYS A 334 17.07 13.92 -13.68
CA LYS A 334 16.52 12.71 -13.10
C LYS A 334 17.61 11.69 -12.83
N PHE A 335 17.50 11.00 -11.71
CA PHE A 335 18.41 9.93 -11.36
C PHE A 335 17.68 8.78 -10.67
N LYS A 336 18.33 7.63 -10.60
CA LYS A 336 17.87 6.44 -9.90
C LYS A 336 18.92 5.99 -8.91
N ASN A 337 18.48 5.52 -7.74
CA ASN A 337 19.34 4.79 -6.83
C ASN A 337 19.57 3.35 -7.37
N PRO A 338 20.77 3.00 -7.88
CA PRO A 338 21.01 1.68 -8.44
C PRO A 338 21.32 0.61 -7.38
N PHE A 339 21.51 1.02 -6.13
CA PHE A 339 22.01 0.16 -5.07
C PHE A 339 20.89 -0.66 -4.42
N ASP A 340 21.30 -1.72 -3.70
CA ASP A 340 20.43 -2.51 -2.83
C ASP A 340 20.25 -1.87 -1.42
N PHE A 341 20.80 -0.66 -1.22
CA PHE A 341 20.68 0.13 0.00
C PHE A 341 20.06 1.51 -0.26
N PRO A 342 19.38 2.09 0.75
CA PRO A 342 18.89 3.45 0.62
C PRO A 342 20.04 4.45 0.64
N ILE A 343 19.86 5.59 -0.03
CA ILE A 343 20.75 6.74 0.11
C ILE A 343 20.02 7.90 0.80
N PHE A 344 20.77 8.79 1.42
CA PHE A 344 20.22 10.03 1.97
C PHE A 344 20.88 11.24 1.31
N LEU A 345 20.08 12.05 0.63
CA LEU A 345 20.49 13.30 0.00
C LEU A 345 20.34 14.44 1.00
N HIS A 346 21.44 15.15 1.25
CA HIS A 346 21.48 16.33 2.10
C HIS A 346 22.19 17.48 1.40
N THR A 347 21.67 18.69 1.58
CA THR A 347 22.31 19.92 1.11
C THR A 347 22.58 20.87 2.26
N LYS A 348 23.66 21.63 2.13
CA LYS A 348 24.07 22.63 3.12
C LYS A 348 24.66 23.86 2.42
N LEU A 349 24.20 25.05 2.80
CA LEU A 349 24.86 26.29 2.42
C LEU A 349 25.79 26.70 3.56
N THR A 350 27.03 27.05 3.25
CA THR A 350 28.00 27.53 4.25
C THR A 350 28.90 28.57 3.60
N GLY A 351 28.92 29.78 4.17
CA GLY A 351 29.58 30.93 3.54
C GLY A 351 28.98 31.21 2.16
N ASP A 352 29.84 31.22 1.14
CA ASP A 352 29.49 31.45 -0.27
C ASP A 352 29.44 30.17 -1.11
N ARG A 353 29.23 29.00 -0.47
CA ARG A 353 29.20 27.70 -1.14
C ARG A 353 27.94 26.90 -0.84
N LEU A 354 27.46 26.21 -1.86
CA LEU A 354 26.46 25.15 -1.76
C LEU A 354 27.18 23.80 -1.76
N TYR A 355 26.90 22.97 -0.77
CA TYR A 355 27.35 21.59 -0.68
C TYR A 355 26.17 20.64 -0.86
N VAL A 356 26.41 19.56 -1.61
CA VAL A 356 25.49 18.42 -1.73
C VAL A 356 26.24 17.18 -1.28
N TYR A 357 25.64 16.43 -0.37
CA TYR A 357 26.14 15.19 0.20
C TYR A 357 25.16 14.06 -0.11
N ILE A 358 25.70 12.95 -0.59
CA ILE A 358 25.00 11.69 -0.77
C ILE A 358 25.57 10.72 0.26
N TYR A 359 24.76 10.38 1.26
CA TYR A 359 25.09 9.35 2.25
C TYR A 359 24.59 7.99 1.77
N GLY A 360 25.33 6.94 2.08
CA GLY A 360 25.00 5.56 1.72
C GLY A 360 25.92 4.58 2.42
N ASP A 361 26.05 3.38 1.85
CA ASP A 361 26.89 2.32 2.41
C ASP A 361 28.32 2.39 1.85
N LYS A 362 29.24 2.93 2.66
CA LYS A 362 30.66 3.05 2.33
C LYS A 362 31.38 1.70 2.23
N ASN A 363 30.84 0.65 2.85
CA ASN A 363 31.45 -0.67 2.78
C ASN A 363 31.19 -1.34 1.42
N VAL A 364 30.05 -1.01 0.79
CA VAL A 364 29.72 -1.45 -0.57
C VAL A 364 30.34 -0.52 -1.61
N LYS A 365 30.26 0.79 -1.38
CA LYS A 365 30.89 1.82 -2.23
C LYS A 365 32.35 2.02 -1.81
N ASP A 366 33.14 0.96 -1.93
CA ASP A 366 34.55 0.88 -1.53
C ASP A 366 35.55 1.42 -2.59
N TYR A 367 35.06 2.24 -3.52
CA TYR A 367 35.81 2.79 -4.65
C TYR A 367 35.57 4.29 -4.84
N THR A 368 36.48 4.92 -5.59
CA THR A 368 36.40 6.35 -5.93
C THR A 368 35.94 6.53 -7.36
N VAL A 369 35.08 7.51 -7.59
CA VAL A 369 34.71 7.96 -8.93
C VAL A 369 35.44 9.27 -9.25
N LYS A 370 36.01 9.37 -10.44
CA LYS A 370 36.64 10.58 -10.97
C LYS A 370 35.97 11.01 -12.27
N ILE A 371 35.58 12.28 -12.35
CA ILE A 371 34.98 12.87 -13.54
C ILE A 371 36.01 13.75 -14.25
N THR A 372 36.19 13.55 -15.55
CA THR A 372 37.11 14.33 -16.38
C THR A 372 36.46 14.71 -17.70
N SER A 373 36.58 15.97 -18.08
CA SER A 373 36.04 16.48 -19.34
C SER A 373 37.18 16.80 -20.32
N GLN A 374 36.92 16.60 -21.61
CA GLN A 374 37.84 16.94 -22.69
C GLN A 374 37.11 17.74 -23.76
N ILE A 375 37.62 18.93 -24.08
CA ILE A 375 37.17 19.68 -25.26
C ILE A 375 37.69 18.94 -26.49
N VAL A 376 36.77 18.43 -27.30
CA VAL A 376 37.10 17.70 -28.53
C VAL A 376 37.00 18.58 -29.77
N GLU A 377 36.33 19.73 -29.67
CA GLU A 377 36.23 20.72 -30.73
C GLU A 377 36.02 22.12 -30.17
N THR A 378 36.75 23.10 -30.71
CA THR A 378 36.57 24.52 -30.43
C THR A 378 36.02 25.20 -31.68
N ILE A 379 34.83 25.80 -31.58
CA ILE A 379 34.10 26.37 -32.70
C ILE A 379 34.21 27.89 -32.65
N GLN A 380 35.12 28.45 -33.45
CA GLN A 380 35.34 29.89 -33.45
C GLN A 380 34.15 30.66 -34.05
N PRO A 381 33.80 31.82 -33.49
CA PRO A 381 32.78 32.69 -34.06
C PRO A 381 33.28 33.27 -35.39
N LYS A 382 32.37 33.45 -36.34
CA LYS A 382 32.61 34.18 -37.59
C LYS A 382 32.22 35.64 -37.42
N THR A 383 32.64 36.48 -38.37
CA THR A 383 32.18 37.86 -38.49
C THR A 383 31.20 37.97 -39.65
N GLU A 384 30.01 38.48 -39.36
CA GLU A 384 28.99 38.84 -40.33
C GLU A 384 28.89 40.36 -40.40
N ILE A 385 28.85 40.91 -41.61
CA ILE A 385 28.73 42.35 -41.87
C ILE A 385 27.41 42.58 -42.58
N ILE A 386 26.57 43.41 -41.98
CA ILE A 386 25.30 43.86 -42.54
C ILE A 386 25.49 45.29 -43.01
N PHE A 387 25.44 45.53 -44.32
CA PHE A 387 25.54 46.87 -44.87
C PHE A 387 24.26 47.66 -44.60
N ASP A 388 24.40 48.91 -44.18
CA ASP A 388 23.30 49.86 -44.05
C ASP A 388 23.65 51.18 -44.75
N SER A 389 22.86 51.51 -45.77
CA SER A 389 23.00 52.73 -46.57
C SER A 389 22.75 54.03 -45.81
N SER A 390 22.25 53.97 -44.58
CA SER A 390 22.07 55.14 -43.70
C SER A 390 23.29 55.46 -42.83
N MET A 391 24.31 54.61 -42.83
CA MET A 391 25.58 54.83 -42.11
C MET A 391 26.62 55.48 -43.02
N GLU A 392 27.53 56.26 -42.43
CA GLU A 392 28.62 56.91 -43.17
C GLU A 392 29.61 55.85 -43.73
N PRO A 393 30.14 56.02 -44.96
CA PRO A 393 31.13 55.11 -45.52
C PRO A 393 32.32 54.88 -44.57
N GLY A 394 32.66 53.61 -44.32
CA GLY A 394 33.73 53.21 -43.40
C GLY A 394 33.34 53.15 -41.92
N GLU A 395 32.15 53.61 -41.53
CA GLU A 395 31.62 53.44 -40.17
C GLU A 395 31.32 51.96 -39.89
N ASN A 396 31.70 51.46 -38.71
CA ASN A 396 31.44 50.09 -38.27
C ASN A 396 30.91 50.07 -36.83
N ILE A 397 29.70 49.55 -36.64
CA ILE A 397 29.07 49.41 -35.32
C ILE A 397 28.92 47.92 -35.00
N LEU A 398 29.45 47.49 -33.85
CA LEU A 398 29.24 46.13 -33.34
C LEU A 398 27.81 46.00 -32.81
N ILE A 399 26.99 45.19 -33.47
CA ILE A 399 25.60 44.91 -33.09
C ILE A 399 25.51 43.66 -32.21
N GLN A 400 26.34 42.65 -32.47
CA GLN A 400 26.37 41.42 -31.69
C GLN A 400 27.80 40.97 -31.42
N LYS A 401 28.16 40.81 -30.15
CA LYS A 401 29.46 40.26 -29.75
C LYS A 401 29.52 38.75 -30.02
N GLY A 402 30.59 38.27 -30.66
CA GLY A 402 30.80 36.84 -30.85
C GLY A 402 31.15 36.08 -29.57
N ARG A 403 30.95 34.75 -29.59
CA ARG A 403 31.31 33.80 -28.55
C ARG A 403 31.77 32.48 -29.17
N THR A 404 32.88 31.95 -28.68
CA THR A 404 33.37 30.61 -29.05
C THR A 404 32.46 29.51 -28.53
N GLY A 405 32.14 28.55 -29.38
CA GLY A 405 31.43 27.32 -29.03
C GLY A 405 32.37 26.16 -28.77
N TYR A 406 31.86 25.10 -28.16
CA TYR A 406 32.66 23.93 -27.79
C TYR A 406 31.87 22.63 -27.96
N LYS A 407 32.53 21.56 -28.40
CA LYS A 407 32.06 20.19 -28.16
C LYS A 407 32.93 19.54 -27.10
N VAL A 408 32.31 18.96 -26.09
CA VAL A 408 33.00 18.41 -24.91
C VAL A 408 32.55 16.99 -24.66
N VAL A 409 33.48 16.11 -24.35
CA VAL A 409 33.21 14.74 -23.93
C VAL A 409 33.59 14.59 -22.47
N THR A 410 32.67 14.06 -21.66
CA THR A 410 32.90 13.82 -20.23
C THR A 410 33.02 12.32 -19.98
N TYR A 411 34.03 11.94 -19.22
CA TYR A 411 34.31 10.56 -18.82
C TYR A 411 34.14 10.37 -17.33
N LYS A 412 33.58 9.22 -16.94
CA LYS A 412 33.57 8.70 -15.57
C LYS A 412 34.61 7.60 -15.45
N SER A 413 35.52 7.70 -14.50
CA SER A 413 36.50 6.66 -14.19
C SER A 413 36.25 6.10 -12.80
N ILE A 414 36.22 4.78 -12.67
CA ILE A 414 36.16 4.08 -11.38
C ILE A 414 37.59 3.71 -10.98
N ILE A 415 37.97 4.07 -9.76
CA ILE A 415 39.30 3.85 -9.19
C ILE A 415 39.14 2.98 -7.95
N LYS A 416 39.75 1.78 -7.98
CA LYS A 416 39.80 0.84 -6.85
C LYS A 416 41.26 0.48 -6.59
N ASP A 417 41.67 0.53 -5.32
CA ASP A 417 43.06 0.27 -4.89
C ASP A 417 44.11 1.07 -5.67
N GLY A 418 43.80 2.35 -5.96
CA GLY A 418 44.67 3.26 -6.70
C GLY A 418 44.75 3.02 -8.21
N LYS A 419 44.04 2.04 -8.77
CA LYS A 419 44.03 1.71 -10.21
C LYS A 419 42.70 2.08 -10.85
N VAL A 420 42.76 2.58 -12.09
CA VAL A 420 41.56 2.79 -12.91
C VAL A 420 41.07 1.42 -13.39
N VAL A 421 39.90 1.00 -12.90
CA VAL A 421 39.29 -0.30 -13.24
C VAL A 421 38.22 -0.17 -14.32
N SER A 422 37.65 1.03 -14.50
CA SER A 422 36.73 1.34 -15.60
C SER A 422 36.87 2.80 -16.00
N LYS A 423 36.69 3.08 -17.29
CA LYS A 423 36.57 4.43 -17.84
C LYS A 423 35.52 4.41 -18.94
N GLU A 424 34.44 5.15 -18.73
CA GLU A 424 33.32 5.25 -19.67
C GLU A 424 33.09 6.70 -20.09
N GLN A 425 32.66 6.89 -21.34
CA GLN A 425 32.13 8.18 -21.78
C GLN A 425 30.68 8.30 -21.28
N ILE A 426 30.37 9.33 -20.50
CA ILE A 426 29.03 9.54 -19.94
C ILE A 426 28.23 10.63 -20.65
N THR A 427 28.88 11.63 -21.25
CA THR A 427 28.20 12.69 -22.00
C THR A 427 29.03 13.18 -23.19
N ARG A 428 28.32 13.76 -24.16
CA ARG A 428 28.89 14.55 -25.26
C ARG A 428 28.07 15.83 -25.42
N ASP A 429 28.63 16.94 -24.98
CA ASP A 429 27.94 18.22 -24.87
C ASP A 429 28.30 19.13 -26.04
N HIS A 430 27.35 19.99 -26.42
CA HIS A 430 27.54 21.03 -27.41
C HIS A 430 27.13 22.39 -26.85
N TYR A 431 28.11 23.28 -26.73
CA TYR A 431 27.92 24.68 -26.35
C TYR A 431 27.99 25.54 -27.61
N ARG A 432 26.94 26.34 -27.83
CA ARG A 432 26.75 27.04 -29.10
C ARG A 432 27.67 28.25 -29.20
N LYS A 433 28.37 28.35 -30.33
CA LYS A 433 29.03 29.60 -30.74
C LYS A 433 27.98 30.69 -31.02
N LYS A 434 28.41 31.94 -31.01
CA LYS A 434 27.64 33.10 -31.45
C LYS A 434 28.53 33.93 -32.36
N ASP A 435 28.09 34.29 -33.55
CA ASP A 435 28.91 35.06 -34.48
C ASP A 435 28.92 36.54 -34.14
N TYR A 436 29.99 37.23 -34.51
CA TYR A 436 30.05 38.69 -34.47
C TYR A 436 29.14 39.23 -35.57
N ILE A 437 28.33 40.24 -35.26
CA ILE A 437 27.55 40.97 -36.27
C ILE A 437 27.95 42.43 -36.19
N TYR A 438 28.46 42.97 -37.29
CA TYR A 438 28.72 44.38 -37.48
C TYR A 438 27.72 44.97 -38.46
N LYS A 439 27.35 46.21 -38.22
CA LYS A 439 26.64 47.04 -39.18
C LYS A 439 27.64 48.03 -39.76
N ALA A 440 27.70 48.14 -41.09
CA ALA A 440 28.71 48.96 -41.77
C ALA A 440 28.09 49.87 -42.82
N GLY A 441 28.62 51.09 -42.96
CA GLY A 441 28.31 51.95 -44.10
C GLY A 441 28.88 51.36 -45.39
N GLN A 442 28.11 51.44 -46.47
CA GLN A 442 28.56 50.96 -47.78
C GLN A 442 29.68 51.88 -48.28
N GLU A 443 30.81 51.30 -48.69
CA GLU A 443 32.01 52.05 -49.13
C GLU A 443 31.75 52.99 -50.31
#